data_AF-A0A1M7S963-F1
#
_entry.id   AF-A0A1M7S963-F1
#
_cell.length_a   1.000
_cell.length_b   1.000
_cell.length_c   1.000
_cell.angle_alpha   90.00
_cell.angle_beta   90.00
_cell.angle_gamma   90.00
#
_symmetry.space_group_name_H-M   'P 1'
#
loop_
_entity.id
_entity.type
_entity.pdbx_description
1 polymer ?
#
loop_
_entity_poly.entity_id
_entity_poly.type
_entity_poly.pdbx_seq_one_letter_code
_entity_poly.pdbx_strand_id
1 'polypeptide(L)'
;MTTNTHEPERGGRRLSPADVRGAQLSRATMLRPGYSDVEVDRFLDRVAEELARLHADKAELRDQVRALQEQVAGAAAQEAPSDQAVRILAVAQQTADSYVAEAEDFSRQMTADARAQYEEQVRRARENAGAIIQAAQEAAARMTAGERPAAADAPPRSAQELEDQVAYLKAFGQACRTQLRAYLEALLVDVEAEWGRADPGALPPVPRSSRVQPGTPTGTRPPPEPNVAREVPPADSRDADEVAGTDQDSGATRTAR
;
A
#
# COMPACT_ATOMS: atom_id res chain seq x y z
N MET A 1 8.89 71.91 15.75
CA MET A 1 9.87 71.96 14.63
C MET A 1 11.12 71.23 15.08
N THR A 2 11.21 69.94 14.76
CA THR A 2 12.46 69.18 14.82
C THR A 2 12.66 68.62 13.43
N THR A 3 13.48 69.32 12.65
CA THR A 3 13.85 68.93 11.29
C THR A 3 14.78 67.73 11.39
N ASN A 4 14.25 66.56 11.08
CA ASN A 4 15.00 65.32 10.98
C ASN A 4 15.83 65.39 9.69
N THR A 5 17.03 65.95 9.78
CA THR A 5 18.03 65.95 8.71
C THR A 5 18.51 64.52 8.51
N HIS A 6 17.90 63.81 7.57
CA HIS A 6 18.40 62.50 7.10
C HIS A 6 19.74 62.70 6.41
N GLU A 7 20.81 62.21 7.03
CA GLU A 7 22.09 61.97 6.36
C GLU A 7 21.89 60.94 5.24
N PRO A 8 22.41 61.16 4.02
CA PRO A 8 22.33 60.16 2.97
C PRO A 8 23.33 59.04 3.25
N GLU A 9 22.79 57.91 3.73
CA GLU A 9 23.36 56.56 3.70
C GLU A 9 24.30 56.34 2.49
N ARG A 10 25.61 56.49 2.69
CA ARG A 10 26.66 56.14 1.70
C ARG A 10 26.85 54.62 1.53
N GLY A 11 25.90 53.80 1.99
CA GLY A 11 25.93 52.33 1.91
C GLY A 11 25.03 51.71 0.83
N GLY A 12 24.24 52.50 0.09
CA GLY A 12 23.19 51.94 -0.78
C GLY A 12 23.32 52.23 -2.29
N ARG A 13 24.26 53.06 -2.73
CA ARG A 13 24.36 53.42 -4.14
C ARG A 13 25.09 52.32 -4.90
N ARG A 14 24.31 51.47 -5.58
CA ARG A 14 24.82 50.46 -6.50
C ARG A 14 25.80 51.13 -7.48
N LEU A 15 27.03 50.62 -7.53
CA LEU A 15 28.07 51.11 -8.43
C LEU A 15 27.57 51.01 -9.87
N SER A 16 27.74 52.06 -10.66
CA SER A 16 27.56 52.00 -12.11
C SER A 16 28.88 51.63 -12.80
N PRO A 17 28.82 51.08 -14.03
CA PRO A 17 30.03 50.86 -14.83
C PRO A 17 30.90 52.10 -15.02
N ALA A 18 30.28 53.29 -15.06
CA ALA A 18 31.00 54.56 -15.16
C ALA A 18 31.71 54.92 -13.85
N ASP A 19 31.12 54.58 -12.70
CA ASP A 19 31.74 54.81 -11.38
C ASP A 19 32.98 53.92 -11.20
N VAL A 20 32.97 52.71 -11.77
CA VAL A 20 34.13 51.79 -11.74
C VAL A 20 35.25 52.30 -12.66
N ARG A 21 34.93 52.77 -13.87
CA ARG A 21 35.93 53.37 -14.79
C ARG A 21 36.51 54.68 -14.28
N GLY A 22 35.72 55.47 -13.54
CA GLY A 22 36.15 56.74 -12.95
C GLY A 22 36.80 56.61 -11.58
N ALA A 23 36.98 55.40 -11.07
CA ALA A 23 37.49 55.17 -9.72
C ALA A 23 38.96 55.62 -9.61
N GLN A 24 39.24 56.58 -8.71
CA GLN A 24 40.61 57.01 -8.42
C GLN A 24 41.14 56.25 -7.22
N LEU A 25 42.17 55.43 -7.44
CA LEU A 25 42.83 54.66 -6.40
C LEU A 25 44.14 55.34 -5.99
N SER A 26 44.44 55.30 -4.70
CA SER A 26 45.68 55.87 -4.14
C SER A 26 46.91 55.13 -4.66
N ARG A 27 47.89 55.88 -5.16
CA ARG A 27 49.14 55.32 -5.70
C ARG A 27 50.04 54.74 -4.61
N ALA A 28 50.90 53.80 -5.00
CA ALA A 28 51.95 53.26 -4.15
C ALA A 28 52.86 54.40 -3.62
N THR A 29 53.17 54.37 -2.32
CA THR A 29 54.11 55.31 -1.67
C THR A 29 55.41 54.55 -1.35
N MET A 30 56.58 55.22 -1.26
CA MET A 30 57.88 54.57 -0.97
C MET A 30 57.88 53.59 0.24
N LEU A 31 57.01 53.80 1.24
CA LEU A 31 56.93 52.94 2.43
C LEU A 31 56.05 51.68 2.25
N ARG A 32 55.26 51.58 1.19
CA ARG A 32 54.38 50.43 0.91
C ARG A 32 54.33 50.16 -0.61
N PRO A 33 54.90 49.04 -1.08
CA PRO A 33 54.67 48.57 -2.44
C PRO A 33 53.16 48.42 -2.68
N GLY A 34 52.66 49.03 -3.76
CA GLY A 34 51.26 48.95 -4.16
C GLY A 34 51.08 48.11 -5.42
N TYR A 35 49.85 47.98 -5.87
CA TYR A 35 49.52 47.35 -7.15
C TYR A 35 50.03 48.19 -8.34
N SER A 36 50.24 47.55 -9.48
CA SER A 36 50.61 48.22 -10.73
C SER A 36 49.41 48.96 -11.32
N ASP A 37 49.55 50.27 -11.58
CA ASP A 37 48.49 51.11 -12.14
C ASP A 37 47.91 50.49 -13.44
N VAL A 38 48.77 49.99 -14.33
CA VAL A 38 48.35 49.39 -15.62
C VAL A 38 47.53 48.10 -15.44
N GLU A 39 47.89 47.28 -14.44
CA GLU A 39 47.18 46.04 -14.16
C GLU A 39 45.82 46.32 -13.51
N VAL A 40 45.79 47.30 -12.61
CA VAL A 40 44.58 47.78 -11.94
C VAL A 40 43.62 48.40 -12.96
N ASP A 41 44.09 49.25 -13.86
CA ASP A 41 43.27 49.87 -14.91
C ASP A 41 42.62 48.79 -15.80
N ARG A 42 43.40 47.80 -16.24
CA ARG A 42 42.88 46.68 -17.04
C ARG A 42 41.84 45.85 -16.29
N PHE A 43 42.02 45.69 -14.98
CA PHE A 43 41.04 45.00 -14.14
C PHE A 43 39.75 45.81 -13.98
N LEU A 44 39.85 47.13 -13.73
CA LEU A 44 38.71 48.03 -13.63
C LEU A 44 37.89 48.07 -14.92
N ASP A 45 38.54 48.08 -16.09
CA ASP A 45 37.87 48.00 -17.39
C ASP A 45 37.05 46.72 -17.53
N ARG A 46 37.65 45.56 -17.19
CA ARG A 46 36.95 44.26 -17.22
C ARG A 46 35.78 44.22 -16.26
N VAL A 47 35.95 44.73 -15.04
CA VAL A 47 34.86 44.80 -14.05
C VAL A 47 33.74 45.72 -14.52
N ALA A 48 34.08 46.86 -15.14
CA ALA A 48 33.09 47.78 -15.67
C ALA A 48 32.31 47.18 -16.85
N GLU A 49 32.96 46.41 -17.71
CA GLU A 49 32.31 45.70 -18.81
C GLU A 49 31.33 44.64 -18.29
N GLU A 50 31.76 43.79 -17.36
CA GLU A 50 30.88 42.77 -16.78
C GLU A 50 29.73 43.38 -15.96
N LEU A 51 29.99 44.48 -15.25
CA LEU A 51 28.93 45.19 -14.52
C LEU A 51 27.91 45.81 -15.49
N ALA A 52 28.35 46.30 -16.66
CA ALA A 52 27.46 46.81 -17.70
C ALA A 52 26.58 45.69 -18.28
N ARG A 53 27.18 44.54 -18.56
CA ARG A 53 26.46 43.33 -19.01
C ARG A 53 25.42 42.89 -17.98
N LEU A 54 25.82 42.71 -16.72
CA LEU A 54 24.89 42.31 -15.65
C LEU A 54 23.75 43.32 -15.44
N HIS A 55 24.01 44.61 -15.62
CA HIS A 55 22.96 45.63 -15.57
C HIS A 55 21.97 45.52 -16.73
N ALA A 56 22.45 45.25 -17.95
CA ALA A 56 21.60 45.02 -19.12
C ALA A 56 20.74 43.76 -18.94
N ASP A 57 21.35 42.63 -18.59
CA ASP A 57 20.65 41.36 -18.37
C ASP A 57 19.60 41.49 -17.26
N LYS A 58 19.92 42.21 -16.17
CA LYS A 58 18.96 42.47 -15.10
C LYS A 58 17.81 43.37 -15.54
N ALA A 59 18.07 44.36 -16.39
CA ALA A 59 17.02 45.22 -16.94
C ALA A 59 16.07 44.40 -17.82
N GLU A 60 16.62 43.57 -18.70
CA GLU A 60 15.85 42.66 -19.56
C GLU A 60 15.01 41.69 -18.73
N LEU A 61 15.61 41.02 -17.74
CA LEU A 61 14.88 40.11 -16.85
C LEU A 61 13.75 40.82 -16.08
N ARG A 62 13.96 42.06 -15.66
CA ARG A 62 12.91 42.85 -15.01
C ARG A 62 11.78 43.20 -15.96
N ASP A 63 12.10 43.53 -17.21
CA ASP A 63 11.11 43.80 -18.24
C ASP A 63 10.33 42.52 -18.60
N GLN A 64 10.99 41.37 -18.68
CA GLN A 64 10.35 40.07 -18.87
C GLN A 64 9.42 39.72 -17.70
N VAL A 65 9.88 39.89 -16.45
CA VAL A 65 9.05 39.66 -15.25
C VAL A 65 7.84 40.59 -15.27
N ARG A 66 8.01 41.87 -15.61
CA ARG A 66 6.89 42.81 -15.73
C ARG A 66 5.89 42.35 -16.80
N ALA A 67 6.37 41.97 -17.98
CA ALA A 67 5.50 41.48 -19.06
C ALA A 67 4.76 40.19 -18.68
N LEU A 68 5.42 39.26 -17.99
CA LEU A 68 4.77 38.04 -17.48
C LEU A 68 3.76 38.36 -16.38
N GLN A 69 4.06 39.30 -15.48
CA GLN A 69 3.12 39.76 -14.46
C GLN A 69 1.90 40.41 -15.09
N GLU A 70 2.06 41.21 -16.14
CA GLU A 70 0.95 41.81 -16.90
C GLU A 70 0.13 40.76 -17.63
N GLN A 71 0.74 39.72 -18.21
CA GLN A 71 0.03 38.60 -18.81
C GLN A 71 -0.77 37.80 -17.78
N VAL A 72 -0.16 37.49 -16.62
CA VAL A 72 -0.84 36.78 -15.52
C VAL A 72 -1.96 37.64 -14.94
N ALA A 73 -1.74 38.94 -14.76
CA ALA A 73 -2.78 39.86 -14.28
C ALA A 73 -3.91 40.02 -15.30
N GLY A 74 -3.62 40.06 -16.59
CA GLY A 74 -4.62 40.07 -17.67
C GLY A 74 -5.45 38.79 -17.72
N ALA A 75 -4.80 37.62 -17.57
CA ALA A 75 -5.48 36.34 -17.47
C ALA A 75 -6.36 36.25 -16.21
N ALA A 76 -5.83 36.63 -15.04
CA ALA A 76 -6.57 36.64 -13.79
C ALA A 76 -7.73 37.66 -13.77
N ALA A 77 -7.62 38.77 -14.51
CA ALA A 77 -8.70 39.75 -14.66
C ALA A 77 -9.78 39.30 -15.65
N GLN A 78 -9.42 38.52 -16.68
CA GLN A 78 -10.39 37.83 -17.54
C GLN A 78 -11.05 36.64 -16.84
N GLU A 79 -10.40 36.08 -15.82
CA GLU A 79 -10.83 34.92 -15.04
C GLU A 79 -11.18 35.32 -13.60
N ALA A 80 -11.96 36.39 -13.42
CA ALA A 80 -12.78 36.46 -12.22
C ALA A 80 -13.64 35.18 -12.22
N PRO A 81 -13.61 34.36 -11.17
CA PRO A 81 -14.36 33.11 -11.15
C PRO A 81 -15.82 33.49 -11.37
N SER A 82 -16.35 33.17 -12.55
CA SER A 82 -17.72 33.51 -12.88
C SER A 82 -18.59 32.96 -11.75
N ASP A 83 -19.61 33.71 -11.30
CA ASP A 83 -20.48 33.23 -10.23
C ASP A 83 -21.07 31.83 -10.55
N GLN A 84 -21.13 31.48 -11.84
CA GLN A 84 -21.44 30.15 -12.34
C GLN A 84 -20.39 29.09 -11.97
N ALA A 85 -19.10 29.34 -12.16
CA ALA A 85 -18.03 28.43 -11.77
C ALA A 85 -18.01 28.20 -10.25
N VAL A 86 -18.20 29.26 -9.45
CA VAL A 86 -18.30 29.15 -7.99
C VAL A 86 -19.50 28.30 -7.58
N ARG A 87 -20.66 28.48 -8.21
CA ARG A 87 -21.86 27.65 -7.96
C ARG A 87 -21.64 26.19 -8.34
N ILE A 88 -21.01 25.91 -9.49
CA ILE A 88 -20.73 24.54 -9.91
C ILE A 88 -19.77 23.86 -8.93
N LEU A 89 -18.71 24.57 -8.49
CA LEU A 89 -17.78 24.05 -7.50
C LEU A 89 -18.47 23.78 -6.15
N ALA A 90 -19.34 24.68 -5.70
CA ALA A 90 -20.11 24.48 -4.47
C ALA A 90 -21.04 23.26 -4.54
N VAL A 91 -21.73 23.05 -5.67
CA VAL A 91 -22.57 21.87 -5.90
C VAL A 91 -21.73 20.59 -5.97
N ALA A 92 -20.58 20.64 -6.64
CA ALA A 92 -19.67 19.50 -6.71
C ALA A 92 -19.14 19.12 -5.32
N GLN A 93 -18.78 20.12 -4.51
CA GLN A 93 -18.31 19.89 -3.14
C GLN A 93 -19.42 19.30 -2.27
N GLN A 94 -20.63 19.86 -2.31
CA GLN A 94 -21.78 19.32 -1.58
C GLN A 94 -22.08 17.86 -1.99
N THR A 95 -21.95 17.54 -3.28
CA THR A 95 -22.14 16.19 -3.79
C THR A 95 -21.04 15.25 -3.28
N ALA A 96 -19.79 15.68 -3.31
CA ALA A 96 -18.67 14.91 -2.77
C ALA A 96 -18.86 14.62 -1.28
N ASP A 97 -19.24 15.63 -0.50
CA ASP A 97 -19.48 15.49 0.94
C ASP A 97 -20.62 14.49 1.23
N SER A 98 -21.68 14.50 0.39
CA SER A 98 -22.78 13.54 0.51
C SER A 98 -22.36 12.09 0.23
N TYR A 99 -21.52 11.87 -0.80
CA TYR A 99 -20.99 10.54 -1.10
C TYR A 99 -20.04 10.04 0.00
N VAL A 100 -19.24 10.92 0.60
CA VAL A 100 -18.37 10.55 1.73
C VAL A 100 -19.22 10.13 2.93
N ALA A 101 -20.26 10.90 3.27
CA ALA A 101 -21.17 10.55 4.36
C ALA A 101 -21.86 9.19 4.12
N GLU A 102 -22.38 8.96 2.91
CA GLU A 102 -23.02 7.69 2.54
C GLU A 102 -22.03 6.51 2.60
N ALA A 103 -20.82 6.69 2.08
CA ALA A 103 -19.79 5.66 2.11
C ALA A 103 -19.34 5.33 3.55
N GLU A 104 -19.23 6.34 4.41
CA GLU A 104 -18.93 6.14 5.83
C GLU A 104 -20.03 5.37 6.55
N ASP A 105 -21.29 5.72 6.34
CA ASP A 105 -22.43 5.03 6.96
C ASP A 105 -22.56 3.59 6.46
N PHE A 106 -22.39 3.36 5.15
CA PHE A 106 -22.34 2.01 4.58
C PHE A 106 -21.20 1.18 5.17
N SER A 107 -20.01 1.77 5.32
CA SER A 107 -18.85 1.11 5.92
C SER A 107 -19.09 0.74 7.39
N ARG A 108 -19.70 1.64 8.17
CA ARG A 108 -20.10 1.38 9.56
C ARG A 108 -21.12 0.24 9.63
N GLN A 109 -22.12 0.26 8.76
CA GLN A 109 -23.15 -0.77 8.71
C GLN A 109 -22.57 -2.14 8.32
N MET A 110 -21.76 -2.20 7.26
CA MET A 110 -21.09 -3.43 6.83
C MET A 110 -20.24 -4.03 7.95
N THR A 111 -19.52 -3.19 8.70
CA THR A 111 -18.71 -3.64 9.84
C THR A 111 -19.57 -4.17 10.97
N ALA A 112 -20.71 -3.53 11.27
CA ALA A 112 -21.64 -3.98 12.29
C ALA A 112 -22.28 -5.32 11.91
N ASP A 113 -22.72 -5.46 10.66
CA ASP A 113 -23.32 -6.68 10.13
C ASP A 113 -22.32 -7.84 10.13
N ALA A 114 -21.08 -7.60 9.68
CA ALA A 114 -20.02 -8.60 9.70
C ALA A 114 -19.71 -9.08 11.12
N ARG A 115 -19.67 -8.16 12.11
CA ARG A 115 -19.49 -8.51 13.52
C ARG A 115 -20.64 -9.35 14.06
N ALA A 116 -21.89 -8.95 13.78
CA ALA A 116 -23.06 -9.70 14.21
C ALA A 116 -23.09 -11.11 13.62
N GLN A 117 -22.74 -11.26 12.33
CA GLN A 117 -22.64 -12.56 11.68
C GLN A 117 -21.54 -13.43 12.29
N TYR A 118 -20.38 -12.85 12.58
CA TYR A 118 -19.28 -13.56 13.23
C TYR A 118 -19.68 -14.05 14.63
N GLU A 119 -20.29 -13.19 15.44
CA GLU A 119 -20.74 -13.54 16.80
C GLU A 119 -21.78 -14.66 16.77
N GLU A 120 -22.72 -14.61 15.82
CA GLU A 120 -23.72 -15.66 15.61
C GLU A 120 -23.08 -16.99 15.21
N GLN A 121 -22.09 -16.98 14.30
CA GLN A 121 -21.37 -18.19 13.91
C GLN A 121 -20.58 -18.79 15.08
N VAL A 122 -19.91 -17.96 15.88
CA VAL A 122 -19.19 -18.40 17.09
C VAL A 122 -20.17 -18.97 18.11
N ARG A 123 -21.34 -18.36 18.29
CA ARG A 123 -22.40 -18.86 19.18
C ARG A 123 -22.88 -20.24 18.73
N ARG A 124 -23.22 -20.41 17.45
CA ARG A 124 -23.65 -21.70 16.89
C ARG A 124 -22.57 -22.77 17.00
N ALA A 125 -21.31 -22.40 16.74
CA ALA A 125 -20.19 -23.33 16.87
C ALA A 125 -20.02 -23.81 18.32
N ARG A 126 -20.16 -22.91 19.31
CA ARG A 126 -20.11 -23.26 20.74
C ARG A 126 -21.28 -24.13 21.16
N GLU A 127 -22.50 -23.82 20.73
CA GLU A 127 -23.68 -24.63 21.01
C GLU A 127 -23.54 -26.04 20.43
N ASN A 128 -23.10 -26.16 19.17
CA ASN A 128 -22.88 -27.45 18.52
C ASN A 128 -21.75 -28.25 19.19
N ALA A 129 -20.62 -27.62 19.50
CA ALA A 129 -19.53 -28.25 20.23
C ALA A 129 -19.99 -28.74 21.62
N GLY A 130 -20.79 -27.93 22.33
CA GLY A 130 -21.40 -28.31 23.60
C GLY A 130 -22.31 -29.54 23.47
N ALA A 131 -23.17 -29.57 22.46
CA ALA A 131 -24.04 -30.71 22.19
C ALA A 131 -23.25 -32.00 21.89
N ILE A 132 -22.17 -31.91 21.11
CA ILE A 132 -21.30 -33.06 20.81
C ILE A 132 -20.63 -33.57 22.08
N ILE A 133 -20.09 -32.68 22.91
CA ILE A 133 -19.44 -33.05 24.17
C ILE A 133 -20.44 -33.73 25.12
N GLN A 134 -21.65 -33.18 25.25
CA GLN A 134 -22.71 -33.77 26.08
C GLN A 134 -23.13 -35.15 25.56
N ALA A 135 -23.38 -35.29 24.26
CA ALA A 135 -23.73 -36.57 23.66
C ALA A 135 -22.63 -37.63 23.85
N ALA A 136 -21.35 -37.22 23.73
CA ALA A 136 -20.21 -38.09 23.98
C ALA A 136 -20.13 -38.52 25.45
N GLN A 137 -20.37 -37.60 26.40
CA GLN A 137 -20.40 -37.90 27.83
C GLN A 137 -21.55 -38.83 28.22
N GLU A 138 -22.75 -38.59 27.68
CA GLU A 138 -23.91 -39.48 27.89
C GLU A 138 -23.65 -40.88 27.33
N ALA A 139 -23.07 -40.98 26.13
CA ALA A 139 -22.69 -42.27 25.55
C ALA A 139 -21.63 -42.98 26.41
N ALA A 140 -20.60 -42.26 26.88
CA ALA A 140 -19.59 -42.80 27.78
C ALA A 140 -20.20 -43.25 29.13
N ALA A 141 -21.15 -42.50 29.67
CA ALA A 141 -21.88 -42.86 30.89
C ALA A 141 -22.71 -44.14 30.69
N ARG A 142 -23.41 -44.30 29.56
CA ARG A 142 -24.14 -45.54 29.22
C ARG A 142 -23.22 -46.76 29.12
N MET A 143 -22.05 -46.59 28.49
CA MET A 143 -21.05 -47.66 28.40
C MET A 143 -20.51 -48.05 29.78
N THR A 144 -20.32 -47.07 30.67
CA THR A 144 -19.84 -47.30 32.05
C THR A 144 -20.92 -47.90 32.95
N ALA A 145 -22.19 -47.55 32.73
CA ALA A 145 -23.34 -48.09 33.45
C ALA A 145 -23.71 -49.54 33.05
N GLY A 146 -22.95 -50.17 32.14
CA GLY A 146 -23.13 -51.57 31.73
C GLY A 146 -24.25 -51.79 30.72
N GLU A 147 -24.82 -50.72 30.15
CA GLU A 147 -25.87 -50.79 29.16
C GLU A 147 -25.23 -51.05 27.79
N ARG A 148 -25.13 -52.33 27.42
CA ARG A 148 -24.53 -52.78 26.17
C ARG A 148 -25.28 -52.11 25.01
N PRO A 149 -24.61 -51.40 24.10
CA PRO A 149 -25.29 -50.63 23.08
C PRO A 149 -26.11 -51.58 22.19
N ALA A 150 -27.39 -51.28 21.99
CA ALA A 150 -28.31 -52.00 21.09
C ALA A 150 -27.80 -52.06 19.63
N ALA A 151 -26.74 -51.32 19.29
CA ALA A 151 -26.01 -51.43 18.02
C ALA A 151 -25.25 -52.77 17.87
N ALA A 152 -25.02 -53.51 18.96
CA ALA A 152 -24.44 -54.86 18.89
C ALA A 152 -25.44 -55.92 18.36
N ASP A 153 -26.74 -55.62 18.35
CA ASP A 153 -27.83 -56.50 17.86
C ASP A 153 -28.40 -56.04 16.51
N ALA A 154 -27.83 -55.01 15.88
CA ALA A 154 -28.14 -54.71 14.49
C ALA A 154 -27.51 -55.81 13.60
N PRO A 155 -28.24 -56.38 12.62
CA PRO A 155 -27.63 -57.31 11.68
C PRO A 155 -26.42 -56.60 11.04
N PRO A 156 -25.26 -57.26 10.91
CA PRO A 156 -24.12 -56.64 10.25
C PRO A 156 -24.62 -56.20 8.88
N ARG A 157 -24.59 -54.89 8.60
CA ARG A 157 -24.83 -54.39 7.23
C ARG A 157 -23.99 -55.27 6.32
N SER A 158 -24.62 -55.92 5.36
CA SER A 158 -23.93 -56.90 4.54
C SER A 158 -22.70 -56.24 3.91
N ALA A 159 -21.58 -56.94 3.83
CA ALA A 159 -20.36 -56.38 3.23
C ALA A 159 -20.64 -55.81 1.83
N GLN A 160 -21.59 -56.41 1.12
CA GLN A 160 -22.13 -55.97 -0.17
C GLN A 160 -22.80 -54.59 -0.10
N GLU A 161 -23.65 -54.30 0.88
CA GLU A 161 -24.27 -52.97 1.03
C GLU A 161 -23.23 -51.87 1.29
N LEU A 162 -22.19 -52.17 2.06
CA LEU A 162 -21.11 -51.22 2.32
C LEU A 162 -20.25 -51.01 1.07
N GLU A 163 -19.97 -52.07 0.32
CA GLU A 163 -19.27 -52.00 -0.97
C GLU A 163 -20.07 -51.17 -1.99
N ASP A 164 -21.38 -51.37 -2.08
CA ASP A 164 -22.28 -50.60 -2.94
C ASP A 164 -22.32 -49.12 -2.54
N GLN A 165 -22.39 -48.83 -1.24
CA GLN A 165 -22.34 -47.45 -0.74
C GLN A 165 -20.99 -46.77 -1.02
N VAL A 166 -19.87 -47.49 -0.89
CA VAL A 166 -18.55 -46.97 -1.22
C VAL A 166 -18.41 -46.72 -2.72
N ALA A 167 -18.91 -47.62 -3.56
CA ALA A 167 -18.94 -47.44 -5.01
C ALA A 167 -19.80 -46.24 -5.40
N TYR A 168 -20.99 -46.11 -4.81
CA TYR A 168 -21.88 -44.97 -5.00
C TYR A 168 -21.23 -43.65 -4.60
N LEU A 169 -20.63 -43.56 -3.40
CA LEU A 169 -19.97 -42.34 -2.92
C LEU A 169 -18.78 -41.96 -3.79
N LYS A 170 -18.01 -42.94 -4.27
CA LYS A 170 -16.91 -42.69 -5.21
C LYS A 170 -17.42 -42.16 -6.55
N ALA A 171 -18.45 -42.78 -7.11
CA ALA A 171 -19.07 -42.32 -8.36
C ALA A 171 -19.65 -40.91 -8.22
N PHE A 172 -20.37 -40.65 -7.12
CA PHE A 172 -20.91 -39.34 -6.79
C PHE A 172 -19.81 -38.28 -6.65
N GLY A 173 -18.74 -38.58 -5.92
CA GLY A 173 -17.60 -37.68 -5.77
C GLY A 173 -16.90 -37.35 -7.10
N GLN A 174 -16.76 -38.34 -7.99
CA GLN A 174 -16.20 -38.11 -9.33
C GLN A 174 -17.15 -37.28 -10.21
N ALA A 175 -18.46 -37.52 -10.14
CA ALA A 175 -19.46 -36.73 -10.85
C ALA A 175 -19.48 -35.27 -10.38
N CYS A 176 -19.51 -35.02 -9.07
CA CYS A 176 -19.45 -33.67 -8.51
C CYS A 176 -18.16 -32.95 -8.89
N ARG A 177 -17.00 -33.62 -8.84
CA ARG A 177 -15.73 -33.02 -9.26
C ARG A 177 -15.74 -32.62 -10.74
N THR A 178 -16.31 -33.46 -11.59
CA THR A 178 -16.42 -33.19 -13.03
C THR A 178 -17.38 -32.02 -13.29
N GLN A 179 -18.51 -31.99 -12.59
CA GLN A 179 -19.49 -30.91 -12.70
C GLN A 179 -18.92 -29.57 -12.19
N LEU A 180 -18.19 -29.57 -11.07
CA LEU A 180 -17.56 -28.37 -10.53
C LEU A 180 -16.47 -27.84 -11.47
N ARG A 181 -15.69 -28.73 -12.09
CA ARG A 181 -14.70 -28.36 -13.10
C ARG A 181 -15.36 -27.72 -14.32
N ALA A 182 -16.40 -28.34 -14.87
CA ALA A 182 -17.12 -27.78 -16.01
C ALA A 182 -17.76 -26.43 -15.69
N TYR A 183 -18.30 -26.27 -14.47
CA TYR A 183 -18.86 -25.00 -14.00
C TYR A 183 -17.79 -23.91 -13.86
N LEU A 184 -16.63 -24.23 -13.28
CA LEU A 184 -15.51 -23.29 -13.16
C LEU A 184 -14.91 -22.93 -14.53
N GLU A 185 -14.77 -23.89 -15.44
CA GLU A 185 -14.32 -23.63 -16.82
C GLU A 185 -15.32 -22.72 -17.55
N ALA A 186 -16.63 -22.92 -17.37
CA ALA A 186 -17.65 -22.03 -17.94
C ALA A 186 -17.58 -20.61 -17.35
N LEU A 187 -17.45 -20.48 -16.03
CA LEU A 187 -17.28 -19.18 -15.37
C LEU A 187 -16.02 -18.44 -15.85
N LEU A 188 -14.90 -19.16 -16.02
CA LEU A 188 -13.68 -18.55 -16.53
C LEU A 188 -13.84 -18.07 -17.98
N VAL A 189 -14.49 -18.85 -18.84
CA VAL A 189 -14.79 -18.45 -20.23
C VAL A 189 -15.72 -17.24 -20.26
N ASP A 190 -16.74 -17.19 -19.40
CA ASP A 190 -17.63 -16.03 -19.31
C ASP A 190 -16.89 -14.78 -18.80
N VAL A 191 -16.02 -14.92 -17.80
CA VAL A 191 -15.15 -13.82 -17.34
C VAL A 191 -14.24 -13.35 -18.47
N GLU A 192 -13.58 -14.26 -19.21
CA GLU A 192 -12.76 -13.90 -20.37
C GLU A 192 -13.58 -13.23 -21.49
N ALA A 193 -14.83 -13.65 -21.71
CA ALA A 193 -15.71 -13.09 -22.72
C ALA A 193 -16.30 -11.74 -22.33
N GLU A 194 -16.59 -11.50 -21.05
CA GLU A 194 -17.08 -10.22 -20.54
C GLU A 194 -15.95 -9.21 -20.34
N TRP A 195 -14.81 -9.62 -19.79
CA TRP A 195 -13.63 -8.77 -19.64
C TRP A 195 -12.93 -8.50 -20.97
N GLY A 196 -12.87 -9.49 -21.86
CA GLY A 196 -12.36 -9.31 -23.22
C GLY A 196 -13.24 -8.39 -24.06
N ARG A 197 -14.52 -8.23 -23.71
CA ARG A 197 -15.42 -7.24 -24.32
C ARG A 197 -15.37 -5.88 -23.63
N ALA A 198 -15.07 -5.83 -22.33
CA ALA A 198 -14.95 -4.59 -21.57
C ALA A 198 -13.60 -3.87 -21.78
N ASP A 199 -12.52 -4.59 -22.08
CA ASP A 199 -11.19 -3.98 -22.36
C ASP A 199 -10.36 -4.81 -23.37
N PRO A 200 -10.45 -4.53 -24.68
CA PRO A 200 -9.65 -5.19 -25.70
C PRO A 200 -8.17 -4.74 -25.73
N GLY A 201 -7.74 -3.85 -24.83
CA GLY A 201 -6.40 -3.25 -24.82
C GLY A 201 -5.50 -3.58 -23.61
N ALA A 202 -6.03 -4.16 -22.53
CA ALA A 202 -5.26 -4.39 -21.29
C ALA A 202 -4.46 -5.70 -21.21
N LEU A 203 -4.50 -6.57 -22.23
CA LEU A 203 -3.72 -7.82 -22.20
C LEU A 203 -2.30 -7.57 -22.72
N PRO A 204 -1.24 -7.74 -21.90
CA PRO A 204 0.12 -7.80 -22.43
C PRO A 204 0.26 -9.00 -23.37
N PRO A 205 1.03 -8.89 -24.47
CA PRO A 205 1.16 -9.97 -25.44
C PRO A 205 1.76 -11.20 -24.76
N VAL A 206 0.97 -12.28 -24.68
CA VAL A 206 1.45 -13.60 -24.23
C VAL A 206 2.62 -14.01 -25.10
N PRO A 207 3.82 -14.27 -24.54
CA PRO A 207 4.93 -14.76 -25.32
C PRO A 207 4.54 -16.14 -25.86
N ARG A 208 4.45 -16.24 -27.19
CA ARG A 208 4.23 -17.52 -27.86
C ARG A 208 5.42 -18.42 -27.52
N SER A 209 5.22 -19.39 -26.64
CA SER A 209 6.19 -20.45 -26.38
C SER A 209 6.57 -21.07 -27.72
N SER A 210 7.83 -20.88 -28.09
CA SER A 210 8.43 -21.45 -29.29
C SER A 210 8.22 -22.95 -29.25
N ARG A 211 7.41 -23.42 -30.20
CA ARG A 211 7.18 -24.83 -30.48
C ARG A 211 8.53 -25.50 -30.71
N VAL A 212 8.98 -26.30 -29.74
CA VAL A 212 10.13 -27.19 -29.89
C VAL A 212 9.76 -28.21 -30.97
N GLN A 213 10.47 -28.16 -32.11
CA GLN A 213 10.41 -29.18 -33.15
C GLN A 213 11.00 -30.49 -32.62
N PRO A 214 10.44 -31.66 -32.98
CA PRO A 214 10.98 -32.94 -32.56
C PRO A 214 12.28 -33.24 -33.33
N GLY A 215 13.41 -33.13 -32.63
CA GLY A 215 14.70 -33.68 -33.06
C GLY A 215 14.91 -35.09 -32.50
N THR A 216 15.58 -35.92 -33.28
CA THR A 216 15.82 -37.38 -33.18
C THR A 216 16.38 -37.92 -31.86
N PRO A 217 16.22 -39.24 -31.60
CA PRO A 217 16.43 -39.83 -30.29
C PRO A 217 17.88 -40.28 -30.09
N THR A 218 18.53 -39.86 -29.01
CA THR A 218 19.66 -40.60 -28.44
C THR A 218 19.86 -40.20 -26.97
N GLY A 219 19.92 -41.19 -26.08
CA GLY A 219 20.37 -40.99 -24.70
C GLY A 219 19.35 -41.41 -23.65
N THR A 220 19.47 -42.67 -23.24
CA THR A 220 18.84 -43.31 -22.07
C THR A 220 18.75 -42.39 -20.85
N ARG A 221 17.52 -42.08 -20.41
CA ARG A 221 17.23 -41.51 -19.10
C ARG A 221 16.25 -42.45 -18.38
N PRO A 222 16.52 -42.86 -17.11
CA PRO A 222 15.65 -43.77 -16.39
C PRO A 222 14.28 -43.12 -16.10
N PRO A 223 13.22 -43.92 -15.88
CA PRO A 223 11.87 -43.40 -15.68
C PRO A 223 11.79 -42.59 -14.37
N PRO A 224 10.97 -41.51 -14.32
CA PRO A 224 10.73 -40.78 -13.08
C PRO A 224 9.85 -41.63 -12.15
N GLU A 225 10.28 -41.77 -10.90
CA GLU A 225 9.49 -42.37 -9.82
C GLU A 225 8.19 -41.57 -9.58
N PRO A 226 7.11 -42.23 -9.12
CA PRO A 226 5.88 -41.56 -8.75
C PRO A 226 6.12 -40.62 -7.56
N ASN A 227 5.72 -39.36 -7.70
CA ASN A 227 5.72 -38.36 -6.62
C ASN A 227 4.82 -38.83 -5.47
N VAL A 228 5.42 -39.48 -4.47
CA VAL A 228 4.79 -39.71 -3.17
C VAL A 228 5.04 -38.46 -2.34
N ALA A 229 3.95 -37.83 -1.91
CA ALA A 229 3.98 -36.68 -1.01
C ALA A 229 4.83 -37.02 0.22
N ARG A 230 5.83 -36.18 0.50
CA ARG A 230 6.65 -36.29 1.71
C ARG A 230 5.75 -35.93 2.90
N GLU A 231 5.28 -36.96 3.59
CA GLU A 231 4.54 -36.85 4.83
C GLU A 231 5.42 -36.15 5.88
N VAL A 232 4.96 -35.01 6.39
CA VAL A 232 5.59 -34.30 7.51
C VAL A 232 5.14 -35.04 8.79
N PRO A 233 6.06 -35.53 9.63
CA PRO A 233 5.67 -36.21 10.86
C PRO A 233 5.04 -35.20 11.86
N PRO A 234 4.06 -35.63 12.66
CA PRO A 234 3.48 -34.77 13.70
C PRO A 234 4.52 -34.49 14.78
N ALA A 235 4.62 -33.23 15.19
CA ALA A 235 5.42 -32.82 16.34
C ALA A 235 4.88 -33.49 17.60
N ASP A 236 5.72 -34.32 18.24
CA ASP A 236 5.47 -34.83 19.59
C ASP A 236 5.47 -33.66 20.57
N SER A 237 4.31 -33.40 21.19
CA SER A 237 4.19 -32.63 22.42
C SER A 237 3.75 -33.56 23.55
N ARG A 238 4.75 -34.20 24.14
CA ARG A 238 4.80 -34.82 25.47
C ARG A 238 6.20 -34.46 25.99
N ASP A 239 6.41 -33.83 27.14
CA ASP A 239 5.82 -34.08 28.44
C ASP A 239 5.75 -32.80 29.28
N ALA A 240 4.68 -32.69 30.05
CA ALA A 240 4.67 -31.99 31.33
C ALA A 240 4.71 -33.07 32.41
N ASP A 241 5.80 -33.17 33.17
CA ASP A 241 5.76 -33.27 34.64
C ASP A 241 7.20 -33.29 35.21
N GLU A 242 7.57 -32.30 36.01
CA GLU A 242 8.35 -32.58 37.22
C GLU A 242 8.13 -31.47 38.27
N VAL A 243 7.56 -31.90 39.39
CA VAL A 243 7.18 -31.11 40.55
C VAL A 243 8.29 -31.20 41.60
N ALA A 244 8.84 -30.07 42.02
CA ALA A 244 9.48 -29.84 43.32
C ALA A 244 9.48 -28.32 43.55
N GLY A 245 8.81 -27.73 44.54
CA GLY A 245 8.73 -28.12 45.94
C GLY A 245 9.65 -27.21 46.74
N THR A 246 9.20 -26.02 47.12
CA THR A 246 9.69 -25.28 48.31
C THR A 246 8.65 -24.27 48.77
N ASP A 247 8.01 -24.65 49.87
CA ASP A 247 7.46 -23.81 50.93
C ASP A 247 8.52 -22.84 51.48
N GLN A 248 8.11 -21.59 51.75
CA GLN A 248 8.54 -20.68 52.84
C GLN A 248 8.08 -19.26 52.46
N ASP A 249 6.96 -18.79 53.02
CA ASP A 249 6.83 -18.16 54.34
C ASP A 249 7.54 -16.80 54.45
N SER A 250 6.81 -15.87 55.07
CA SER A 250 7.24 -14.58 55.64
C SER A 250 7.03 -13.33 54.77
N GLY A 251 6.16 -12.43 55.27
CA GLY A 251 6.21 -11.03 54.84
C GLY A 251 4.94 -10.17 54.91
N ALA A 252 3.95 -10.47 55.76
CA ALA A 252 2.98 -9.44 56.12
C ALA A 252 3.67 -8.36 56.97
N THR A 253 3.66 -7.11 56.52
CA THR A 253 3.39 -5.86 57.28
C THR A 253 3.89 -4.66 56.48
N ARG A 254 3.01 -3.69 56.22
CA ARG A 254 3.21 -2.29 56.67
C ARG A 254 2.03 -1.41 56.24
N THR A 255 1.12 -1.26 57.19
CA THR A 255 0.30 -0.09 57.50
C THR A 255 1.01 1.25 57.30
N ALA A 256 0.27 2.24 56.78
CA ALA A 256 0.30 3.70 57.04
C ALA A 256 -0.04 4.42 55.71
N ARG A 257 -0.90 5.43 55.62
CA ARG A 257 -1.63 6.29 56.54
C ARG A 257 -2.69 7.01 55.70
#